data_AF-A0A1H7UUL4-F1
#
_entry.id   AF-A0A1H7UUL4-F1
#
_cell.length_a   1.000
_cell.length_b   1.000
_cell.length_c   1.000
_cell.angle_alpha   90.00
_cell.angle_beta   90.00
_cell.angle_gamma   90.00
#
_symmetry.space_group_name_H-M   'P 1'
#
loop_
_entity.id
_entity.type
_entity.pdbx_description
1 polymer ?
#
loop_
_entity_poly.entity_id
_entity_poly.type
_entity_poly.pdbx_seq_one_letter_code
_entity_poly.pdbx_strand_id
1 'polypeptide(L)'
;MTGEAQILRELREFTVTHDVGREHSTYWVRVGGHADPVVFLHKDVPVHVEVRPYHAAPAGEPGRLLGYVKLGKAWDAQQVEIGSVQLGKRRTDIHRAPVTQHGLGTLTPRLEGVGAVVHKVAKVVEWSDLGLLSARQMEAMASVHVRCQGSTSLGFELTRRAGTTGVFDVVVHDPNLSRLLVLAYLDRFNVSAFDARRAGIGLTTNPFRAVGERRRMAEERRQQG
;
A
#
# COMPACT_ATOMS: atom_id res chain seq x y z
N MET A 1 -27.39 7.72 6.42
CA MET A 1 -26.04 7.44 5.88
C MET A 1 -25.08 8.35 6.61
N THR A 2 -24.42 7.81 7.63
CA THR A 2 -23.51 8.50 8.54
C THR A 2 -22.26 8.99 7.80
N GLY A 3 -21.73 10.17 8.19
CA GLY A 3 -20.54 10.79 7.58
C GLY A 3 -19.23 9.96 7.65
N GLU A 4 -19.32 8.72 8.13
CA GLU A 4 -18.30 7.67 8.32
C GLU A 4 -17.66 7.20 7.01
N ALA A 5 -18.47 6.94 6.00
CA ALA A 5 -17.99 6.55 4.67
C ALA A 5 -17.60 7.77 3.83
N GLN A 6 -17.96 8.98 4.28
CA GLN A 6 -17.94 10.17 3.45
C GLN A 6 -16.51 10.68 3.22
N ILE A 7 -15.69 10.79 4.27
CA ILE A 7 -14.30 11.27 4.15
C ILE A 7 -13.53 10.45 3.12
N LEU A 8 -13.54 9.11 3.25
CA LEU A 8 -12.86 8.23 2.30
C LEU A 8 -13.50 8.24 0.90
N ARG A 9 -14.82 8.36 0.79
CA ARG A 9 -15.52 8.40 -0.51
C ARG A 9 -15.22 9.68 -1.28
N GLU A 10 -14.97 10.79 -0.59
CA GLU A 10 -14.73 12.10 -1.20
C GLU A 10 -13.30 12.29 -1.70
N LEU A 11 -12.35 11.45 -1.24
CA LEU A 11 -10.95 11.52 -1.69
C LEU A 11 -10.82 11.13 -3.17
N ARG A 12 -10.79 12.13 -4.06
CA ARG A 12 -10.52 11.91 -5.49
C ARG A 12 -9.04 12.00 -5.80
N GLU A 13 -8.37 13.00 -5.26
CA GLU A 13 -6.95 13.24 -5.47
C GLU A 13 -6.28 13.44 -4.12
N PHE A 14 -5.26 12.64 -3.82
CA PHE A 14 -4.59 12.68 -2.53
C PHE A 14 -3.16 12.17 -2.61
N THR A 15 -2.32 12.66 -1.69
CA THR A 15 -0.96 12.18 -1.48
C THR A 15 -0.92 11.29 -0.25
N VAL A 16 -0.22 10.17 -0.36
CA VAL A 16 0.04 9.25 0.75
C VAL A 16 1.52 9.28 1.07
N THR A 17 1.86 9.53 2.34
CA THR A 17 3.23 9.47 2.85
C THR A 17 3.38 8.30 3.81
N HIS A 18 4.39 7.46 3.58
CA HIS A 18 4.72 6.36 4.47
C HIS A 18 5.79 6.78 5.46
N ASP A 19 5.39 6.80 6.73
CA ASP A 19 6.27 6.92 7.89
C ASP A 19 6.54 5.54 8.48
N VAL A 20 7.81 5.21 8.67
CA VAL A 20 8.25 3.91 9.17
C VAL A 20 9.14 4.13 10.38
N GLY A 21 8.71 3.61 11.51
CA GLY A 21 9.50 3.53 12.73
C GLY A 21 9.98 2.11 13.01
N ARG A 22 10.77 1.97 14.07
CA ARG A 22 11.14 0.67 14.65
C ARG A 22 9.96 -0.02 15.34
N GLU A 23 9.01 0.78 15.81
CA GLU A 23 7.88 0.34 16.62
C GLU A 23 6.54 0.53 15.89
N HIS A 24 6.54 1.19 14.73
CA HIS A 24 5.30 1.53 14.04
C HIS A 24 5.46 1.59 12.52
N SER A 25 4.32 1.60 11.84
CA SER A 25 4.22 1.92 10.42
C SER A 25 2.93 2.69 10.20
N THR A 26 3.04 3.87 9.60
CA THR A 26 1.90 4.76 9.37
C THR A 26 1.88 5.27 7.93
N TYR A 27 0.75 5.10 7.24
CA TYR A 27 0.47 5.84 6.01
C TYR A 27 -0.39 7.05 6.33
N TRP A 28 0.10 8.24 6.01
CA TRP A 28 -0.60 9.50 6.18
C TRP A 28 -1.22 9.93 4.85
N VAL A 29 -2.53 10.15 4.81
CA VAL A 29 -3.28 10.56 3.62
C VAL A 29 -3.60 12.05 3.70
N ARG A 30 -3.18 12.82 2.71
CA ARG A 30 -3.40 14.28 2.59
C ARG A 30 -4.11 14.62 1.30
N VAL A 31 -5.06 15.54 1.35
CA VAL A 31 -5.68 16.13 0.15
C VAL A 31 -4.80 17.29 -0.33
N GLY A 32 -4.73 17.48 -1.65
CA GLY A 32 -3.98 18.60 -2.24
C GLY A 32 -4.38 19.94 -1.60
N GLY A 33 -3.38 20.74 -1.22
CA GLY A 33 -3.59 22.04 -0.56
C GLY A 33 -3.72 21.98 0.97
N HIS A 34 -3.79 20.80 1.58
CA HIS A 34 -3.84 20.64 3.04
C HIS A 34 -2.49 20.16 3.61
N ALA A 35 -2.01 20.83 4.66
CA ALA A 35 -0.80 20.42 5.37
C ALA A 35 -1.06 19.17 6.26
N ASP A 36 -2.24 19.14 6.89
CA ASP A 36 -2.61 18.10 7.82
C ASP A 36 -3.20 16.87 7.11
N PRO A 37 -2.91 15.65 7.60
CA PRO A 37 -3.55 14.45 7.10
C PRO A 37 -5.04 14.47 7.42
N VAL A 38 -5.85 13.88 6.55
CA VAL A 38 -7.29 13.69 6.77
C VAL A 38 -7.61 12.27 7.24
N VAL A 39 -6.80 11.30 6.83
CA VAL A 39 -6.90 9.89 7.19
C VAL A 39 -5.48 9.35 7.42
N PHE A 40 -5.36 8.37 8.31
CA PHE A 40 -4.14 7.58 8.41
C PHE A 40 -4.44 6.08 8.47
N LEU A 41 -3.45 5.27 8.14
CA LEU A 41 -3.43 3.83 8.33
C LEU A 41 -2.27 3.51 9.25
N HIS A 42 -2.54 3.00 10.44
CA HIS A 42 -1.52 2.76 11.45
C HIS A 42 -1.50 1.32 11.92
N LYS A 43 -0.30 0.82 12.15
CA LYS A 43 -0.07 -0.34 13.01
C LYS A 43 1.05 -0.02 13.99
N ASP A 44 0.87 -0.48 15.23
CA ASP A 44 1.76 -0.36 16.39
C ASP A 44 2.88 -1.40 16.38
N VAL A 45 3.27 -1.81 15.16
CA VAL A 45 4.38 -2.73 14.93
C VAL A 45 5.17 -2.29 13.70
N PRO A 46 6.47 -2.62 13.64
CA PRO A 46 7.27 -2.30 12.46
C PRO A 46 6.71 -2.93 11.18
N VAL A 47 7.04 -2.30 10.05
CA VAL A 47 6.49 -2.63 8.72
C VAL A 47 6.63 -4.11 8.34
N HIS A 48 7.70 -4.80 8.75
CA HIS A 48 7.96 -6.21 8.42
C HIS A 48 7.08 -7.21 9.18
N VAL A 49 6.37 -6.78 10.21
CA VAL A 49 5.35 -7.61 10.89
C VAL A 49 4.09 -7.58 10.04
N GLU A 50 4.02 -8.49 9.06
CA GLU A 50 2.92 -8.61 8.08
C GLU A 50 1.60 -9.15 8.69
N VAL A 51 1.66 -9.73 9.89
CA VAL A 51 0.50 -10.40 10.51
C VAL A 51 -0.50 -9.45 11.15
N ARG A 52 -0.08 -8.24 11.54
CA ARG A 52 -0.97 -7.23 12.11
C ARG A 52 -1.56 -6.38 10.98
N PRO A 53 -2.88 -6.11 10.99
CA PRO A 53 -3.49 -5.20 10.04
C PRO A 53 -3.08 -3.76 10.34
N TYR A 54 -3.14 -2.91 9.32
CA TYR A 54 -3.27 -1.48 9.54
C TYR A 54 -4.72 -1.15 9.88
N HIS A 55 -4.91 -0.27 10.84
CA HIS A 55 -6.19 0.32 11.19
C HIS A 55 -6.30 1.68 10.50
N ALA A 56 -7.34 1.88 9.71
CA ALA A 56 -7.64 3.16 9.08
C ALA A 56 -8.51 4.00 10.00
N ALA A 57 -8.14 5.26 10.22
CA ALA A 57 -8.91 6.21 11.03
C ALA A 57 -8.79 7.65 10.49
N PRO A 58 -9.78 8.52 10.74
CA PRO A 58 -9.64 9.95 10.46
C PRO A 58 -8.55 10.55 11.36
N ALA A 59 -7.77 11.48 10.83
CA ALA A 59 -6.72 12.12 11.62
C ALA A 59 -7.27 12.95 12.80
N GLY A 60 -8.42 13.60 12.61
CA GLY A 60 -9.10 14.36 13.67
C GLY A 60 -9.81 13.51 14.72
N GLU A 61 -10.02 12.22 14.45
CA GLU A 61 -10.73 11.28 15.34
C GLU A 61 -10.01 9.91 15.39
N PRO A 62 -8.80 9.81 15.97
CA PRO A 62 -7.97 8.58 15.89
C PRO A 62 -8.63 7.33 16.48
N GLY A 63 -9.57 7.48 17.42
CA GLY A 63 -10.30 6.37 18.02
C GLY A 63 -11.41 5.80 17.12
N ARG A 64 -11.71 6.43 15.99
CA ARG A 64 -12.77 6.03 15.09
C ARG A 64 -12.22 5.17 13.96
N LEU A 65 -12.60 3.90 13.97
CA LEU A 65 -12.22 2.94 12.94
C LEU A 65 -13.04 3.13 11.65
N LEU A 66 -12.34 3.29 10.52
CA LEU A 66 -12.92 3.29 9.18
C LEU A 66 -12.83 1.92 8.49
N GLY A 67 -11.86 1.10 8.88
CA GLY A 67 -11.64 -0.22 8.33
C GLY A 67 -10.21 -0.70 8.50
N TYR A 68 -9.88 -1.78 7.80
CA TYR A 68 -8.60 -2.48 7.94
C TYR A 68 -7.95 -2.71 6.60
N VAL A 69 -6.61 -2.66 6.59
CA VAL A 69 -5.79 -3.07 5.44
C VAL A 69 -4.76 -4.07 5.89
N LYS A 70 -4.66 -5.20 5.19
CA LYS A 70 -3.67 -6.24 5.49
C LYS A 70 -3.37 -7.07 4.25
N LEU A 71 -2.09 -7.21 3.92
CA LEU A 71 -1.61 -8.12 2.87
C LEU A 71 -2.30 -7.91 1.51
N GLY A 72 -2.57 -6.67 1.13
CA GLY A 72 -3.27 -6.36 -0.12
C GLY A 72 -4.78 -6.61 -0.07
N LYS A 73 -5.36 -6.86 1.10
CA LYS A 73 -6.81 -6.93 1.30
C LYS A 73 -7.32 -5.73 2.08
N ALA A 74 -8.57 -5.38 1.84
CA ALA A 74 -9.29 -4.31 2.54
C ALA A 74 -10.58 -4.84 3.15
N TRP A 75 -10.89 -4.39 4.36
CA TRP A 75 -12.14 -4.65 5.06
C TRP A 75 -12.72 -3.34 5.58
N ASP A 76 -14.04 -3.28 5.71
CA ASP A 76 -14.71 -2.18 6.39
C ASP A 76 -14.57 -2.28 7.92
N ALA A 77 -15.19 -1.34 8.65
CA ALA A 77 -15.15 -1.32 10.11
C ALA A 77 -15.84 -2.55 10.75
N GLN A 78 -16.79 -3.15 10.03
CA GLN A 78 -17.53 -4.36 10.40
C GLN A 78 -16.79 -5.65 10.02
N GLN A 79 -15.56 -5.54 9.49
CA GLN A 79 -14.73 -6.65 9.02
C GLN A 79 -15.31 -7.41 7.81
N VAL A 80 -16.19 -6.78 7.04
CA VAL A 80 -16.62 -7.31 5.74
C VAL A 80 -15.54 -7.02 4.71
N GLU A 81 -15.09 -8.06 3.99
CA GLU A 81 -14.06 -7.90 2.96
C GLU A 81 -14.63 -7.06 1.79
N ILE A 82 -13.92 -5.98 1.46
CA ILE A 82 -14.25 -5.07 0.36
C ILE A 82 -13.62 -5.57 -0.94
N GLY A 83 -12.44 -6.18 -0.84
CA GLY A 83 -11.70 -6.68 -1.99
C GLY A 83 -10.27 -7.03 -1.66
N SER A 84 -9.55 -7.50 -2.68
CA SER A 84 -8.19 -8.00 -2.54
C SER A 84 -7.33 -7.77 -3.78
N VAL A 85 -6.03 -7.63 -3.55
CA VAL A 85 -5.00 -7.60 -4.58
C VAL A 85 -4.40 -9.00 -4.67
N GLN A 86 -4.53 -9.61 -5.84
CA GLN A 86 -4.05 -10.96 -6.06
C GLN A 86 -2.51 -11.02 -5.97
N LEU A 87 -1.98 -12.17 -5.61
CA LEU A 87 -0.54 -12.37 -5.63
C LEU A 87 -0.10 -12.67 -7.07
N GLY A 88 0.76 -11.82 -7.63
CA GLY A 88 1.49 -12.16 -8.86
C GLY A 88 2.40 -13.39 -8.65
N LYS A 89 2.85 -13.99 -9.75
CA LYS A 89 3.77 -15.15 -9.72
C LYS A 89 5.04 -14.86 -8.92
N ARG A 90 5.51 -13.61 -8.91
CA ARG A 90 6.59 -13.11 -8.04
C ARG A 90 6.11 -11.95 -7.18
N ARG A 91 6.67 -11.80 -5.99
CA ARG A 91 6.41 -10.64 -5.09
C ARG A 91 6.69 -9.28 -5.76
N THR A 92 7.59 -9.26 -6.76
CA THR A 92 7.96 -8.07 -7.54
C THR A 92 6.97 -7.71 -8.67
N ASP A 93 6.04 -8.61 -9.00
CA ASP A 93 5.10 -8.42 -10.13
C ASP A 93 3.82 -7.70 -9.71
N ILE A 94 3.85 -6.94 -8.62
CA ILE A 94 2.64 -6.34 -8.04
C ILE A 94 2.02 -5.27 -8.95
N HIS A 95 2.83 -4.64 -9.80
CA HIS A 95 2.37 -3.76 -10.88
C HIS A 95 1.57 -4.48 -11.98
N ARG A 96 1.35 -5.80 -11.85
CA ARG A 96 0.52 -6.64 -12.73
C ARG A 96 -0.54 -7.44 -11.98
N ALA A 97 -0.58 -7.31 -10.65
CA ALA A 97 -1.47 -8.08 -9.79
C ALA A 97 -2.91 -7.58 -9.90
N PRO A 98 -3.87 -8.38 -10.40
CA PRO A 98 -5.26 -7.95 -10.49
C PRO A 98 -5.84 -7.53 -9.12
N VAL A 99 -6.70 -6.52 -9.13
CA VAL A 99 -7.42 -6.06 -7.95
C VAL A 99 -8.88 -6.51 -8.07
N THR A 100 -9.29 -7.46 -7.25
CA THR A 100 -10.67 -7.93 -7.19
C THR A 100 -11.47 -7.06 -6.22
N GLN A 101 -12.57 -6.49 -6.72
CA GLN A 101 -13.48 -5.64 -5.96
C GLN A 101 -14.80 -6.39 -5.75
N HIS A 102 -15.25 -6.52 -4.51
CA HIS A 102 -16.58 -7.09 -4.26
C HIS A 102 -17.64 -6.11 -4.76
N GLY A 103 -18.45 -6.54 -5.73
CA GLY A 103 -19.52 -5.73 -6.33
C GLY A 103 -19.14 -4.84 -7.53
N LEU A 104 -17.85 -4.68 -7.85
CA LEU A 104 -17.37 -3.78 -8.94
C LEU A 104 -16.47 -4.47 -9.97
N GLY A 105 -16.28 -5.80 -9.88
CA GLY A 105 -15.45 -6.56 -10.81
C GLY A 105 -13.94 -6.42 -10.54
N THR A 106 -13.11 -6.75 -11.53
CA THR A 106 -11.65 -6.80 -11.38
C THR A 106 -10.97 -5.66 -12.14
N LEU A 107 -10.03 -4.98 -11.49
CA LEU A 107 -9.12 -4.02 -12.12
C LEU A 107 -7.82 -4.72 -12.51
N THR A 108 -7.29 -4.35 -13.68
CA THR A 108 -6.00 -4.83 -14.18
C THR A 108 -4.99 -3.67 -14.13
N PRO A 109 -3.92 -3.77 -13.33
CA PRO A 109 -2.88 -2.76 -13.31
C PRO A 109 -2.06 -2.77 -14.61
N ARG A 110 -1.68 -1.58 -15.06
CA ARG A 110 -0.77 -1.35 -16.17
C ARG A 110 0.28 -0.33 -15.74
N LEU A 111 1.54 -0.70 -15.90
CA LEU A 111 2.67 0.20 -15.68
C LEU A 111 2.79 1.14 -16.88
N GLU A 112 2.76 2.45 -16.65
CA GLU A 112 2.87 3.46 -17.72
C GLU A 112 4.09 4.37 -17.49
N GLY A 113 4.51 5.10 -18.52
CA GLY A 113 5.58 6.11 -18.45
C GLY A 113 7.02 5.57 -18.38
N VAL A 114 7.95 6.46 -18.03
CA VAL A 114 9.41 6.21 -18.00
C VAL A 114 9.79 5.08 -17.03
N GLY A 115 9.03 4.89 -15.95
CA GLY A 115 9.21 3.76 -15.03
C GLY A 115 9.06 2.40 -15.71
N ALA A 116 8.25 2.27 -16.77
CA ALA A 116 8.17 1.04 -17.56
C ALA A 116 9.43 0.80 -18.40
N VAL A 117 10.09 1.86 -18.86
CA VAL A 117 11.36 1.78 -19.59
C VAL A 117 12.50 1.44 -18.62
N VAL A 118 12.59 2.12 -17.47
CA VAL A 118 13.58 1.82 -16.43
C VAL A 118 13.41 0.41 -15.89
N HIS A 119 12.18 -0.06 -15.64
CA HIS A 119 11.94 -1.44 -15.20
C HIS A 119 12.36 -2.48 -16.26
N LYS A 120 12.23 -2.16 -17.56
CA LYS A 120 12.74 -3.01 -18.65
C LYS A 120 14.27 -2.99 -18.72
N VAL A 121 14.90 -1.82 -18.60
CA VAL A 121 16.36 -1.66 -18.63
C VAL A 121 17.01 -2.31 -17.41
N ALA A 122 16.44 -2.12 -16.23
CA ALA A 122 16.91 -2.70 -14.99
C ALA A 122 16.90 -4.25 -15.04
N LYS A 123 15.91 -4.87 -15.70
CA LYS A 123 15.90 -6.32 -15.96
C LYS A 123 17.02 -6.79 -16.90
N VAL A 124 17.43 -5.96 -17.84
CA VAL A 124 18.56 -6.25 -18.75
C VAL A 124 19.89 -6.08 -18.01
N VAL A 125 20.01 -5.07 -17.14
CA VAL A 125 21.21 -4.83 -16.32
C VAL A 125 21.37 -5.87 -15.21
N GLU A 126 20.29 -6.42 -14.65
CA GLU A 126 20.34 -7.53 -13.68
C GLU A 126 21.00 -8.80 -14.27
N TRP A 127 21.10 -8.92 -15.61
CA TRP A 127 21.82 -10.00 -16.29
C TRP A 127 23.30 -9.71 -16.53
N SER A 128 23.75 -8.47 -16.31
CA SER A 128 25.13 -8.07 -16.44
C SER A 128 25.73 -7.82 -15.06
N ASP A 129 26.76 -8.58 -14.66
CA ASP A 129 27.54 -8.44 -13.42
C ASP A 129 28.35 -7.12 -13.32
N LEU A 130 27.91 -6.05 -14.00
CA LEU A 130 28.47 -4.72 -13.87
C LEU A 130 27.98 -4.12 -12.56
N GLY A 131 28.89 -4.01 -11.58
CA GLY A 131 28.67 -3.53 -10.21
C GLY A 131 28.22 -2.07 -10.03
N LEU A 132 27.34 -1.58 -10.91
CA LEU A 132 26.57 -0.35 -10.71
C LEU A 132 25.19 -0.71 -10.12
N LEU A 133 24.73 0.11 -9.17
CA LEU A 133 23.44 0.10 -8.46
C LEU A 133 22.44 -1.00 -8.88
N SER A 134 21.97 -1.78 -7.90
CA SER A 134 20.98 -2.83 -8.15
C SER A 134 19.76 -2.27 -8.92
N ALA A 135 19.14 -3.10 -9.77
CA ALA A 135 17.92 -2.80 -10.51
C ALA A 135 16.85 -2.09 -9.66
N ARG A 136 16.75 -2.47 -8.38
CA ARG A 136 15.84 -1.90 -7.39
C ARG A 136 16.20 -0.49 -6.92
N GLN A 137 17.49 -0.18 -6.81
CA GLN A 137 17.97 1.17 -6.49
C GLN A 137 17.72 2.11 -7.67
N MET A 138 17.97 1.66 -8.91
CA MET A 138 17.63 2.44 -10.10
C MET A 138 16.13 2.69 -10.22
N GLU A 139 15.29 1.70 -9.90
CA GLU A 139 13.84 1.88 -9.90
C GLU A 139 13.37 2.92 -8.85
N ALA A 140 14.00 2.96 -7.68
CA ALA A 140 13.69 3.95 -6.64
C ALA A 140 14.03 5.40 -7.07
N MET A 141 14.96 5.57 -8.01
CA MET A 141 15.30 6.87 -8.59
C MET A 141 14.29 7.32 -9.65
N ALA A 142 13.49 6.41 -10.21
CA ALA A 142 12.49 6.73 -11.23
C ALA A 142 11.10 6.93 -10.61
N SER A 143 10.32 7.83 -11.21
CA SER A 143 8.88 7.88 -10.96
C SER A 143 8.23 6.64 -11.55
N VAL A 144 7.35 6.01 -10.79
CA VAL A 144 6.60 4.84 -11.26
C VAL A 144 5.12 5.17 -11.28
N HIS A 145 4.51 5.06 -12.45
CA HIS A 145 3.09 5.30 -12.64
C HIS A 145 2.38 3.98 -12.96
N VAL A 146 1.30 3.70 -12.24
CA VAL A 146 0.44 2.54 -12.46
C VAL A 146 -0.99 2.99 -12.61
N ARG A 147 -1.62 2.59 -13.71
CA ARG A 147 -3.05 2.76 -13.95
C ARG A 147 -3.77 1.43 -13.75
N CYS A 148 -4.77 1.41 -12.87
CA CYS A 148 -5.60 0.25 -12.61
C CYS A 148 -6.99 0.52 -13.18
N GLN A 149 -7.45 -0.31 -14.13
CA GLN A 149 -8.76 -0.14 -14.76
C GLN A 149 -9.42 -1.50 -15.04
N GLY A 150 -10.75 -1.54 -15.06
CA GLY A 150 -11.54 -2.72 -15.41
C GLY A 150 -12.63 -2.39 -16.44
N SER A 151 -13.34 -3.41 -16.92
CA SER A 151 -14.49 -3.22 -17.81
C SER A 151 -15.69 -2.58 -17.12
N THR A 152 -15.77 -2.71 -15.79
CA THR A 152 -16.89 -2.28 -14.94
C THR A 152 -16.53 -1.09 -14.05
N SER A 153 -15.31 -0.55 -14.15
CA SER A 153 -14.82 0.49 -13.25
C SER A 153 -13.73 1.34 -13.94
N LEU A 154 -13.85 2.66 -13.81
CA LEU A 154 -12.84 3.62 -14.28
C LEU A 154 -11.54 3.53 -13.47
N GLY A 155 -11.59 2.91 -12.28
CA GLY A 155 -10.44 2.57 -11.47
C GLY A 155 -9.70 3.78 -10.89
N PHE A 156 -8.37 3.68 -10.84
CA PHE A 156 -7.49 4.68 -10.22
C PHE A 156 -6.09 4.67 -10.82
N GLU A 157 -5.33 5.72 -10.53
CA GLU A 157 -3.93 5.86 -10.85
C GLU A 157 -3.12 6.04 -9.57
N LEU A 158 -1.93 5.45 -9.55
CA LEU A 158 -0.96 5.52 -8.47
C LEU A 158 0.39 5.95 -9.06
N THR A 159 0.95 7.03 -8.53
CA THR A 159 2.29 7.50 -8.91
C THR A 159 3.20 7.51 -7.69
N ARG A 160 4.29 6.73 -7.72
CA ARG A 160 5.41 6.91 -6.78
C ARG A 160 6.31 8.01 -7.31
N ARG A 161 6.59 9.03 -6.50
CA ARG A 161 7.48 10.14 -6.90
C ARG A 161 8.94 9.65 -7.00
N ALA A 162 9.65 10.15 -8.00
CA ALA A 162 11.06 9.86 -8.22
C ALA A 162 11.90 10.27 -7.00
N GLY A 163 12.92 9.47 -6.67
CA GLY A 163 13.83 9.76 -5.55
C GLY A 163 13.20 9.63 -4.16
N THR A 164 11.94 9.16 -4.07
CA THR A 164 11.27 8.90 -2.79
C THR A 164 10.73 7.48 -2.75
N THR A 165 10.86 6.83 -1.60
CA THR A 165 10.43 5.43 -1.40
C THR A 165 9.14 5.32 -0.60
N GLY A 166 8.51 6.45 -0.26
CA GLY A 166 7.33 6.50 0.60
C GLY A 166 6.42 7.68 0.34
N VAL A 167 6.43 8.28 -0.85
CA VAL A 167 5.48 9.33 -1.24
C VAL A 167 4.78 8.91 -2.53
N PHE A 168 3.46 8.88 -2.46
CA PHE A 168 2.61 8.43 -3.56
C PHE A 168 1.51 9.45 -3.82
N ASP A 169 1.26 9.75 -5.08
CA ASP A 169 0.09 10.50 -5.51
C ASP A 169 -0.95 9.53 -6.06
N VAL A 170 -2.20 9.72 -5.70
CA VAL A 170 -3.32 8.86 -6.06
C VAL A 170 -4.42 9.70 -6.69
N VAL A 171 -4.94 9.24 -7.83
CA VAL A 171 -6.11 9.80 -8.49
C VAL A 171 -7.15 8.70 -8.65
N VAL A 172 -8.34 8.88 -8.09
CA VAL A 172 -9.45 7.92 -8.17
C VAL A 172 -10.48 8.42 -9.17
N HIS A 173 -10.66 7.66 -10.26
CA HIS A 173 -11.57 7.99 -11.35
C HIS A 173 -12.97 7.42 -11.14
N ASP A 174 -13.07 6.27 -10.45
CA ASP A 174 -14.36 5.67 -10.13
C ASP A 174 -14.86 6.10 -8.74
N PRO A 175 -15.98 6.83 -8.63
CA PRO A 175 -16.53 7.24 -7.34
C PRO A 175 -16.94 6.06 -6.45
N ASN A 176 -17.28 4.90 -7.03
CA ASN A 176 -17.71 3.71 -6.29
C ASN A 176 -16.52 2.88 -5.78
N LEU A 177 -15.31 3.11 -6.30
CA LEU A 177 -14.12 2.41 -5.84
C LEU A 177 -13.79 2.79 -4.39
N SER A 178 -13.65 1.76 -3.54
CA SER A 178 -13.25 1.95 -2.15
C SER A 178 -11.80 2.42 -2.03
N ARG A 179 -11.60 3.53 -1.32
CA ARG A 179 -10.25 4.06 -1.05
C ARG A 179 -9.45 3.16 -0.11
N LEU A 180 -10.10 2.36 0.74
CA LEU A 180 -9.40 1.33 1.52
C LEU A 180 -8.76 0.28 0.61
N LEU A 181 -9.43 -0.09 -0.49
CA LEU A 181 -8.87 -1.02 -1.46
C LEU A 181 -7.71 -0.42 -2.25
N VAL A 182 -7.79 0.88 -2.59
CA VAL A 182 -6.68 1.63 -3.19
C VAL A 182 -5.47 1.67 -2.24
N LEU A 183 -5.69 1.92 -0.95
CA LEU A 183 -4.66 1.91 0.07
C LEU A 183 -4.08 0.51 0.31
N ALA A 184 -4.89 -0.54 0.18
CA ALA A 184 -4.41 -1.93 0.19
C ALA A 184 -3.52 -2.24 -1.01
N TYR A 185 -3.86 -1.74 -2.20
CA TYR A 185 -2.97 -1.81 -3.36
C TYR A 185 -1.67 -1.05 -3.13
N LEU A 186 -1.73 0.15 -2.56
CA LEU A 186 -0.55 0.95 -2.23
C LEU A 186 0.37 0.25 -1.21
N ASP A 187 -0.16 -0.27 -0.10
CA ASP A 187 0.63 -1.03 0.89
C ASP A 187 1.38 -2.18 0.20
N ARG A 188 0.67 -2.92 -0.64
CA ARG A 188 1.25 -4.04 -1.38
C ARG A 188 2.28 -3.60 -2.43
N PHE A 189 2.00 -2.50 -3.13
CA PHE A 189 2.90 -1.88 -4.09
C PHE A 189 4.20 -1.43 -3.42
N ASN A 190 4.09 -0.73 -2.30
CA ASN A 190 5.22 -0.26 -1.50
C ASN A 190 6.05 -1.41 -0.92
N VAL A 191 5.43 -2.52 -0.49
CA VAL A 191 6.17 -3.69 -0.01
C VAL A 191 7.04 -4.33 -1.08
N SER A 192 6.65 -4.21 -2.35
CA SER A 192 7.47 -4.70 -3.49
C SER A 192 8.64 -3.78 -3.84
N ALA A 193 8.53 -2.50 -3.50
CA ALA A 193 9.52 -1.49 -3.79
C ALA A 193 10.71 -1.60 -2.82
N PHE A 194 11.90 -1.24 -3.30
CA PHE A 194 13.04 -1.07 -2.41
C PHE A 194 12.93 0.26 -1.66
N ASP A 195 13.13 0.18 -0.34
CA ASP A 195 13.23 1.34 0.54
C ASP A 195 14.46 1.20 1.44
N ALA A 196 15.44 2.07 1.24
CA ALA A 196 16.68 2.08 2.01
C ALA A 196 16.43 2.36 3.51
N ARG A 197 15.43 3.19 3.84
CA ARG A 197 15.05 3.48 5.23
C ARG A 197 14.52 2.21 5.90
N ARG A 198 13.62 1.51 5.21
CA ARG A 198 13.10 0.21 5.66
C ARG A 198 14.21 -0.83 5.81
N ALA A 199 15.18 -0.88 4.89
CA ALA A 199 16.32 -1.80 5.00
C ALA A 199 17.15 -1.51 6.26
N GLY A 200 17.47 -0.24 6.52
CA GLY A 200 18.19 0.17 7.74
C GLY A 200 17.43 -0.11 9.03
N ILE A 201 16.11 0.14 9.05
CA ILE A 201 15.26 -0.21 10.20
C ILE A 201 15.25 -1.73 10.38
N GLY A 202 15.10 -2.50 9.31
CA GLY A 202 15.13 -3.97 9.34
C GLY A 202 16.40 -4.53 9.98
N LEU A 203 17.56 -3.95 9.68
CA LEU A 203 18.85 -4.35 10.28
C LEU A 203 18.94 -4.04 11.78
N THR A 204 18.20 -3.05 12.26
CA THR A 204 18.24 -2.59 13.66
C THR A 204 17.06 -3.06 14.49
N THR A 205 16.12 -3.82 13.90
CA THR A 205 14.94 -4.33 14.60
C THR A 205 15.10 -5.81 14.92
N ASN A 206 14.58 -6.26 16.07
CA ASN A 206 14.69 -7.65 16.51
C ASN A 206 14.02 -8.62 15.50
N PRO A 207 14.78 -9.53 14.86
CA PRO A 207 14.25 -10.44 13.83
C PRO A 207 13.21 -11.44 14.39
N PHE A 208 13.21 -11.69 15.70
CA PHE A 208 12.27 -12.62 16.34
C PHE A 208 10.91 -12.00 16.64
N ARG A 209 10.76 -10.67 16.51
CA ARG A 209 9.50 -9.97 16.82
C ARG A 209 8.34 -10.47 15.96
N ALA A 210 8.59 -10.74 14.68
CA ALA A 210 7.56 -11.29 13.78
C ALA A 210 7.11 -12.71 14.18
N VAL A 211 8.00 -13.52 14.78
CA VAL A 211 7.67 -14.86 15.28
C VAL A 211 6.84 -14.76 16.57
N GLY A 212 7.22 -13.86 17.49
CA GLY A 212 6.44 -13.58 18.71
C GLY A 212 5.02 -13.12 18.39
N GLU A 213 4.88 -12.15 17.47
CA GLU A 213 3.55 -11.65 17.06
C GLU A 213 2.69 -12.72 16.38
N ARG A 214 3.30 -13.65 15.63
CA ARG A 214 2.57 -14.80 15.06
C ARG A 214 1.99 -15.71 16.14
N ARG A 215 2.77 -16.00 17.20
CA ARG A 215 2.31 -16.83 18.32
C ARG A 215 1.19 -16.13 19.08
N ARG A 216 1.39 -14.86 19.42
CA ARG A 216 0.39 -14.03 20.11
C ARG A 216 -0.94 -13.97 19.35
N MET A 217 -0.90 -13.71 18.04
CA MET A 217 -2.10 -13.71 17.19
C MET A 217 -2.80 -15.09 17.15
N ALA A 218 -2.05 -16.18 17.18
CA ALA A 218 -2.62 -17.52 17.22
C ALA A 218 -3.32 -17.81 18.57
N GLU A 219 -2.77 -17.30 19.67
CA GLU A 219 -3.37 -17.38 21.01
C GLU A 219 -4.62 -16.50 21.11
N GLU A 220 -4.56 -15.24 20.65
CA GLU A 220 -5.71 -14.32 20.59
C GLU A 220 -6.88 -14.97 19.82
N ARG A 221 -6.61 -15.65 18.70
CA ARG A 221 -7.62 -16.39 17.93
C ARG A 221 -8.21 -17.59 18.67
N ARG A 222 -7.40 -18.29 19.47
CA ARG A 222 -7.86 -19.44 20.28
C ARG A 222 -8.73 -19.02 21.45
N GLN A 223 -8.56 -17.79 21.95
CA GLN A 223 -9.35 -17.24 23.05
C GLN A 223 -10.67 -16.62 22.59
N GLN A 224 -10.80 -16.29 21.29
CA GLN A 224 -11.98 -15.65 20.70
C GLN A 224 -12.94 -16.62 19.99
N GLY A 225 -12.56 -17.90 19.85
CA GLY A 225 -13.40 -18.96 19.28
C GLY A 225 -13.84 -19.93 20.35
#